data_AF-A0A938F1F4-F1
#
_entry.id   AF-A0A938F1F4-F1
#
_cell.length_a   1.000
_cell.length_b   1.000
_cell.length_c   1.000
_cell.angle_alpha   90.00
_cell.angle_beta   90.00
_cell.angle_gamma   90.00
#
_symmetry.space_group_name_H-M   'P 1'
#
loop_
_entity.id
_entity.type
_entity.pdbx_description
1 polymer ?
#
loop_
_entity_poly.entity_id
_entity_poly.type
_entity_poly.pdbx_seq_one_letter_code
_entity_poly.pdbx_strand_id
1 'polypeptide(L)'
;MFFDLANSALAVLVIGLLISLAFLLPENQGRLEQSASTTLRGLKIVSGLWFLISVGYLLSSLAEIFGSGIGEILKVNILRSFITQITLGKLLAYQVIVALVVFIFSNLVKKNGGALALLILALSGIVAPLFQSHSSSQGSHSLAIGSLVIHVIALSFWIGSVIALKVMPSELQNFAFSRVSAIALWSSLSVVLTGVANAWTRLRLSQDWFTGYGALISLKVVLTLLVFFIASRVRKNLLVNTLVAFEIGIMAAILGIGSILNRFTPVESGEIEFDRIRELVGISMPSEPTLSRVFFEYEANGLALGALIFVTALYIRGVVSLVRRGDRWPVGRTISFAIGISLLDYATSGGLGLYSHFSFQYHMIAHMVLSMIAPIAIILSAPITLALRTLPIGRDKSERGIRGMLIQALHSRPSRVITHPVSALAIFDGSLFALYFTPLFSTLMSGHFGHLIMSFHFIAAGLLFFHVIVGIDPNPRKVHHLVRVVILLAAMSIHAFFSVALMSANELIDGGFYQLLDRPWATDLLSDQKAGAAIGWAMGEIPIVIALVATFIQWVRSDAREAKRADRRSSTELAEYNAYLEQLSRKNNSSQDK
;
A
#
# COMPACT_ATOMS: atom_id res chain seq x y z
N MET A 1 5.45 -28.19 11.26
CA MET A 1 4.07 -28.32 10.70
C MET A 1 2.94 -27.80 11.59
N PHE A 2 2.74 -28.27 12.84
CA PHE A 2 1.61 -27.82 13.68
C PHE A 2 1.58 -26.30 13.91
N PHE A 3 2.71 -25.72 14.34
CA PHE A 3 2.80 -24.28 14.63
C PHE A 3 2.53 -23.41 13.39
N ASP A 4 2.97 -23.83 12.21
CA ASP A 4 2.74 -23.11 10.96
C ASP A 4 1.25 -23.02 10.60
N LEU A 5 0.56 -24.17 10.58
CA LEU A 5 -0.88 -24.24 10.31
C LEU A 5 -1.69 -23.47 11.35
N ALA A 6 -1.36 -23.63 12.64
CA ALA A 6 -2.01 -22.92 13.72
C ALA A 6 -1.77 -21.41 13.65
N ASN A 7 -0.55 -20.98 13.28
CA ASN A 7 -0.19 -19.57 13.13
C ASN A 7 -1.05 -18.92 12.04
N SER A 8 -1.11 -19.56 10.88
CA SER A 8 -1.91 -19.10 9.74
C SER A 8 -3.42 -19.07 10.06
N ALA A 9 -3.94 -20.10 10.72
CA ALA A 9 -5.36 -20.16 11.10
C ALA A 9 -5.74 -19.05 12.10
N LEU A 10 -4.94 -18.86 13.16
CA LEU A 10 -5.19 -17.83 14.16
C LEU A 10 -5.05 -16.42 13.58
N ALA A 11 -4.05 -16.20 12.72
CA ALA A 11 -3.89 -14.98 11.94
C ALA A 11 -5.16 -14.61 11.14
N VAL A 12 -5.71 -15.57 10.38
CA VAL A 12 -6.95 -15.37 9.60
C VAL A 12 -8.14 -15.05 10.51
N LEU A 13 -8.24 -15.69 11.68
CA LEU A 13 -9.28 -15.39 12.67
C LEU A 13 -9.12 -13.98 13.26
N VAL A 14 -7.90 -13.55 13.58
CA VAL A 14 -7.62 -12.17 14.02
C VAL A 14 -8.07 -11.17 12.96
N ILE A 15 -7.71 -11.40 11.69
CA ILE A 15 -8.16 -10.57 10.57
C ILE A 15 -9.69 -10.54 10.49
N GLY A 16 -10.36 -11.69 10.55
CA GLY A 16 -11.83 -11.77 10.49
C GLY A 16 -12.52 -10.97 11.61
N LEU A 17 -12.01 -11.07 12.84
CA LEU A 17 -12.52 -10.32 13.98
C LEU A 17 -12.27 -8.81 13.83
N LEU A 18 -11.10 -8.40 13.32
CA LEU A 18 -10.79 -7.00 13.05
C LEU A 18 -11.62 -6.42 11.90
N ILE A 19 -11.86 -7.19 10.82
CA ILE A 19 -12.79 -6.81 9.75
C ILE A 19 -14.20 -6.62 10.31
N SER A 20 -14.63 -7.51 11.21
CA SER A 20 -15.94 -7.42 11.86
C SER A 20 -16.11 -6.13 12.63
N LEU A 21 -15.12 -5.79 13.47
CA LEU A 21 -15.10 -4.56 14.28
C LEU A 21 -14.92 -3.29 13.44
N ALA A 22 -14.14 -3.36 12.36
CA ALA A 22 -13.90 -2.22 11.50
C ALA A 22 -15.10 -1.90 10.59
N PHE A 23 -15.76 -2.92 10.03
CA PHE A 23 -16.68 -2.74 8.90
C PHE A 23 -18.02 -3.45 9.01
N LEU A 24 -18.21 -4.46 9.85
CA LEU A 24 -19.43 -5.28 9.81
C LEU A 24 -20.41 -4.95 10.93
N LEU A 25 -19.91 -4.84 12.16
CA LEU A 25 -20.73 -4.55 13.35
C LEU A 25 -21.31 -3.13 13.35
N PRO A 26 -22.46 -2.91 14.02
CA PRO A 26 -23.02 -1.58 14.17
C PRO A 26 -22.11 -0.68 15.01
N GLU A 27 -22.11 0.60 14.66
CA GLU A 27 -21.36 1.63 15.36
C GLU A 27 -22.15 2.95 15.35
N ASN A 28 -21.90 3.75 16.38
CA ASN A 28 -22.46 5.09 16.51
C ASN A 28 -21.32 6.12 16.53
N GLN A 29 -21.22 6.90 15.46
CA GLN A 29 -20.14 7.87 15.21
C GLN A 29 -18.75 7.24 15.46
N GLY A 30 -18.60 6.03 14.96
CA GLY A 30 -17.47 5.13 15.02
C GLY A 30 -17.15 4.52 16.37
N ARG A 31 -17.97 4.72 17.41
CA ARG A 31 -17.87 3.95 18.65
C ARG A 31 -18.59 2.62 18.49
N LEU A 32 -17.94 1.56 18.90
CA LEU A 32 -18.51 0.21 18.87
C LEU A 32 -19.61 0.08 19.93
N GLU A 33 -20.72 -0.55 19.56
CA GLU A 33 -21.85 -0.79 20.46
C GLU A 33 -21.65 -2.04 21.33
N GLN A 34 -22.56 -2.27 22.29
CA GLN A 34 -22.51 -3.42 23.20
C GLN A 34 -22.56 -4.77 22.47
N SER A 35 -23.18 -4.81 21.30
CA SER A 35 -23.19 -5.97 20.40
C SER A 35 -21.79 -6.43 19.95
N ALA A 36 -20.79 -5.54 19.98
CA ALA A 36 -19.40 -5.87 19.65
C ALA A 36 -18.64 -6.56 20.79
N SER A 37 -19.21 -6.66 22.00
CA SER A 37 -18.52 -7.16 23.20
C SER A 37 -17.99 -8.59 23.05
N THR A 38 -18.77 -9.49 22.43
CA THR A 38 -18.35 -10.87 22.15
C THR A 38 -17.16 -10.89 21.19
N THR A 39 -17.20 -10.09 20.12
CA THR A 39 -16.13 -10.00 19.13
C THR A 39 -14.85 -9.38 19.72
N LEU A 40 -14.98 -8.37 20.60
CA LEU A 40 -13.85 -7.78 21.32
C LEU A 40 -13.19 -8.78 22.27
N ARG A 41 -13.98 -9.57 23.02
CA ARG A 41 -13.47 -10.64 23.88
C ARG A 41 -12.77 -11.72 23.07
N GLY A 42 -13.37 -12.12 21.94
CA GLY A 42 -12.77 -13.05 20.99
C GLY A 42 -11.44 -12.54 20.45
N LEU A 43 -11.37 -11.26 20.04
CA LEU A 43 -10.13 -10.66 19.52
C LEU A 43 -9.00 -10.74 20.54
N LYS A 44 -9.28 -10.46 21.82
CA LYS A 44 -8.26 -10.56 22.88
C LYS A 44 -7.71 -11.98 23.01
N ILE A 45 -8.58 -12.98 23.03
CA ILE A 45 -8.18 -14.39 23.20
C ILE A 45 -7.40 -14.86 21.98
N VAL A 46 -7.96 -14.66 20.79
CA VAL A 46 -7.38 -15.15 19.53
C VAL A 46 -6.07 -14.44 19.21
N SER A 47 -5.95 -13.13 19.45
CA SER A 47 -4.66 -12.43 19.26
C SER A 47 -3.59 -12.84 20.27
N GLY A 48 -3.96 -13.15 21.52
CA GLY A 48 -3.04 -13.70 22.50
C GLY A 48 -2.54 -15.10 22.10
N LEU A 49 -3.45 -15.96 21.62
CA LEU A 49 -3.09 -17.26 21.06
C LEU A 49 -2.22 -17.12 19.82
N TRP A 50 -2.53 -16.18 18.92
CA TRP A 50 -1.73 -15.93 17.73
C TRP A 50 -0.32 -15.51 18.09
N PHE A 51 -0.15 -14.62 19.07
CA PHE A 51 1.17 -14.25 19.60
C PHE A 51 1.94 -15.49 20.10
N LEU A 52 1.35 -16.31 20.98
CA LEU A 52 2.02 -17.50 21.51
C LEU A 52 2.40 -18.49 20.41
N ILE A 53 1.50 -18.73 19.46
CA ILE A 53 1.74 -19.64 18.34
C ILE A 53 2.77 -19.07 17.35
N SER A 54 2.83 -17.75 17.15
CA SER A 54 3.86 -17.11 16.31
C SER A 54 5.27 -17.27 16.90
N VAL A 55 5.40 -17.21 18.24
CA VAL A 55 6.66 -17.53 18.94
C VAL A 55 7.02 -19.00 18.73
N GLY A 56 6.04 -19.90 18.91
CA GLY A 56 6.23 -21.32 18.66
C GLY A 56 6.61 -21.62 17.20
N TYR A 57 6.04 -20.89 16.24
CA TYR A 57 6.38 -21.01 14.83
C TYR A 57 7.83 -20.60 14.57
N LEU A 58 8.26 -19.43 15.06
CA LEU A 58 9.65 -18.96 14.99
C LEU A 58 10.64 -20.00 15.52
N LEU A 59 10.37 -20.53 16.73
CA LEU A 59 11.23 -21.52 17.36
C LEU A 59 11.21 -22.86 16.60
N SER A 60 10.05 -23.28 16.09
CA SER A 60 9.94 -24.52 15.32
C SER A 60 10.67 -24.45 13.98
N SER A 61 10.62 -23.30 13.29
CA SER A 61 11.38 -23.07 12.06
C SER A 61 12.88 -23.08 12.33
N LEU A 62 13.32 -22.49 13.45
CA LEU A 62 14.72 -22.54 13.86
C LEU A 62 15.19 -23.98 14.15
N ALA A 63 14.38 -24.77 14.87
CA ALA A 63 14.67 -26.18 15.15
C ALA A 63 14.78 -27.01 13.86
N GLU A 64 13.89 -26.78 12.90
CA GLU A 64 13.87 -27.48 11.61
C GLU A 64 15.11 -27.16 10.78
N ILE A 65 15.54 -25.89 10.73
CA ILE A 65 16.74 -25.46 10.00
C ILE A 65 18.02 -26.07 10.60
N PHE A 66 18.12 -26.13 11.93
CA PHE A 66 19.32 -26.63 12.61
C PHE A 66 19.31 -28.15 12.86
N GLY A 67 18.18 -28.83 12.62
CA GLY A 67 18.03 -30.26 12.92
C GLY A 67 18.27 -30.62 14.40
N SER A 68 18.06 -29.68 15.32
CA SER A 68 18.41 -29.80 16.74
C SER A 68 17.20 -29.64 17.68
N GLY A 69 17.34 -30.10 18.92
CA GLY A 69 16.28 -30.02 19.93
C GLY A 69 16.05 -28.60 20.47
N ILE A 70 14.88 -28.37 21.07
CA ILE A 70 14.45 -27.05 21.59
C ILE A 70 15.46 -26.44 22.58
N GLY A 71 16.10 -27.26 23.42
CA GLY A 71 17.07 -26.77 24.40
C GLY A 71 18.34 -26.17 23.77
N GLU A 72 18.75 -26.66 22.60
CA GLU A 72 19.94 -26.16 21.90
C GLU A 72 19.67 -24.85 21.17
N ILE A 73 18.53 -24.76 20.48
CA ILE A 73 18.15 -23.54 19.75
C ILE A 73 17.83 -22.35 20.67
N LEU A 74 17.52 -22.59 21.94
CA LEU A 74 17.27 -21.54 22.94
C LEU A 74 18.56 -20.88 23.47
N LYS A 75 19.74 -21.37 23.07
CA LYS A 75 21.00 -20.67 23.35
C LYS A 75 20.95 -19.26 22.74
N VAL A 76 21.26 -18.25 23.56
CA VAL A 76 21.08 -16.83 23.24
C VAL A 76 21.81 -16.43 21.95
N ASN A 77 23.00 -16.98 21.70
CA ASN A 77 23.78 -16.72 20.50
C ASN A 77 23.10 -17.23 19.22
N ILE A 78 22.51 -18.42 19.24
CA ILE A 78 21.81 -19.01 18.09
C ILE A 78 20.55 -18.22 17.80
N LEU A 79 19.71 -17.99 18.82
CA LEU A 79 18.47 -17.24 18.65
C LEU A 79 18.73 -15.80 18.18
N ARG A 80 19.72 -15.11 18.79
CA ARG A 80 20.10 -13.76 18.38
C ARG A 80 20.60 -13.73 16.95
N SER A 81 21.47 -14.66 16.55
CA SER A 81 21.95 -14.74 15.17
C SER A 81 20.79 -14.92 14.20
N PHE A 82 19.88 -15.85 14.48
CA PHE A 82 18.73 -16.09 13.62
C PHE A 82 17.84 -14.86 13.43
N ILE A 83 17.44 -14.17 14.51
CA ILE A 83 16.53 -13.02 14.40
C ILE A 83 17.20 -11.74 13.90
N THR A 84 18.53 -11.64 13.91
CA THR A 84 19.25 -10.41 13.52
C THR A 84 20.07 -10.52 12.24
N GLN A 85 20.41 -11.72 11.80
CA GLN A 85 21.25 -11.94 10.62
C GLN A 85 20.47 -12.66 9.51
N ILE A 86 19.66 -13.66 9.85
CA ILE A 86 18.91 -14.46 8.87
C ILE A 86 17.61 -13.75 8.48
N THR A 87 17.38 -13.55 7.17
CA THR A 87 16.20 -12.84 6.63
C THR A 87 14.88 -13.46 7.10
N LEU A 88 14.76 -14.79 7.03
CA LEU A 88 13.58 -15.49 7.52
C LEU A 88 13.36 -15.24 9.02
N GLY A 89 14.42 -15.32 9.84
CA GLY A 89 14.35 -15.06 11.28
C GLY A 89 13.93 -13.63 11.60
N LYS A 90 14.43 -12.62 10.86
CA LYS A 90 13.99 -11.21 10.97
C LYS A 90 12.50 -11.05 10.71
N LEU A 91 11.97 -11.68 9.65
CA LEU A 91 10.57 -11.57 9.26
C LEU A 91 9.62 -12.30 10.21
N LEU A 92 10.04 -13.47 10.72
CA LEU A 92 9.31 -14.18 11.78
C LEU A 92 9.32 -13.38 13.09
N ALA A 93 10.46 -12.79 13.46
CA ALA A 93 10.53 -11.91 14.63
C ALA A 93 9.63 -10.68 14.48
N TYR A 94 9.57 -10.09 13.29
CA TYR A 94 8.64 -9.00 12.98
C TYR A 94 7.17 -9.45 13.14
N GLN A 95 6.79 -10.63 12.66
CA GLN A 95 5.45 -11.19 12.87
C GLN A 95 5.12 -11.35 14.36
N VAL A 96 6.06 -11.85 15.17
CA VAL A 96 5.89 -11.98 16.63
C VAL A 96 5.66 -10.62 17.28
N ILE A 97 6.45 -9.61 16.92
CA ILE A 97 6.29 -8.23 17.44
C ILE A 97 4.93 -7.68 17.05
N VAL A 98 4.51 -7.86 15.79
CA VAL A 98 3.19 -7.43 15.32
C VAL A 98 2.06 -8.12 16.09
N ALA A 99 2.13 -9.44 16.26
CA ALA A 99 1.13 -10.21 16.99
C ALA A 99 1.02 -9.74 18.46
N LEU A 100 2.16 -9.46 19.09
CA LEU A 100 2.22 -8.90 20.44
C LEU A 100 1.56 -7.51 20.50
N VAL A 101 1.87 -6.63 19.57
CA VAL A 101 1.28 -5.28 19.50
C VAL A 101 -0.23 -5.38 19.30
N VAL A 102 -0.70 -6.22 18.37
CA VAL A 102 -2.13 -6.45 18.16
C VAL A 102 -2.82 -6.95 19.43
N PHE A 103 -2.20 -7.88 20.16
CA PHE A 103 -2.71 -8.39 21.44
C PHE A 103 -2.76 -7.32 22.53
N ILE A 104 -1.71 -6.53 22.71
CA ILE A 104 -1.68 -5.46 23.72
C ILE A 104 -2.76 -4.42 23.43
N PHE A 105 -2.84 -3.96 22.19
CA PHE A 105 -3.73 -2.89 21.78
C PHE A 105 -5.17 -3.36 21.52
N SER A 106 -5.46 -4.67 21.46
CA SER A 106 -6.82 -5.18 21.31
C SER A 106 -7.75 -4.70 22.43
N ASN A 107 -7.22 -4.51 23.64
CA ASN A 107 -7.98 -4.01 24.80
C ASN A 107 -8.32 -2.50 24.70
N LEU A 108 -7.65 -1.76 23.83
CA LEU A 108 -7.85 -0.31 23.65
C LEU A 108 -8.82 0.01 22.51
N VAL A 109 -9.29 -1.01 21.78
CA VAL A 109 -10.22 -0.85 20.66
C VAL A 109 -11.62 -0.49 21.17
N LYS A 110 -11.93 0.81 21.14
CA LYS A 110 -13.28 1.34 21.42
C LYS A 110 -13.99 1.89 20.18
N LYS A 111 -13.21 2.10 19.11
CA LYS A 111 -13.69 2.72 17.87
C LYS A 111 -13.28 1.88 16.67
N ASN A 112 -14.10 1.93 15.62
CA ASN A 112 -13.85 1.25 14.35
C ASN A 112 -12.50 1.65 13.72
N GLY A 113 -12.08 2.92 13.85
CA GLY A 113 -10.76 3.37 13.41
C GLY A 113 -9.58 2.70 14.13
N GLY A 114 -9.74 2.33 15.41
CA GLY A 114 -8.74 1.56 16.14
C GLY A 114 -8.65 0.12 15.63
N ALA A 115 -9.80 -0.50 15.33
CA ALA A 115 -9.84 -1.82 14.70
C ALA A 115 -9.20 -1.81 13.31
N LEU A 116 -9.43 -0.76 12.50
CA LEU A 116 -8.79 -0.59 11.20
C LEU A 116 -7.27 -0.46 11.30
N ALA A 117 -6.76 0.30 12.27
CA ALA A 117 -5.32 0.44 12.49
C ALA A 117 -4.68 -0.92 12.86
N LEU A 118 -5.32 -1.69 13.74
CA LEU A 118 -4.85 -3.04 14.06
C LEU A 118 -5.00 -4.03 12.90
N LEU A 119 -6.00 -3.87 12.04
CA LEU A 119 -6.16 -4.69 10.83
C LEU A 119 -4.97 -4.49 9.89
N ILE A 120 -4.58 -3.24 9.62
CA ILE A 120 -3.42 -2.91 8.78
C ILE A 120 -2.14 -3.52 9.38
N LEU A 121 -1.97 -3.41 10.70
CA LEU A 121 -0.82 -3.98 11.39
C LEU A 121 -0.82 -5.52 11.35
N ALA A 122 -1.96 -6.16 11.61
CA ALA A 122 -2.07 -7.62 11.54
C ALA A 122 -1.75 -8.16 10.14
N LEU A 123 -2.22 -7.46 9.09
CA LEU A 123 -1.90 -7.80 7.70
C LEU A 123 -0.39 -7.72 7.43
N SER A 124 0.31 -6.68 7.91
CA SER A 124 1.76 -6.59 7.71
C SER A 124 2.51 -7.74 8.38
N GLY A 125 2.10 -8.16 9.57
CA GLY A 125 2.70 -9.30 10.27
C GLY A 125 2.50 -10.64 9.56
N ILE A 126 1.35 -10.86 8.93
CA ILE A 126 1.06 -12.09 8.18
C ILE A 126 1.80 -12.12 6.85
N VAL A 127 1.94 -10.94 6.22
CA VAL A 127 2.57 -10.79 4.91
C VAL A 127 4.10 -10.88 4.98
N ALA A 128 4.73 -10.42 6.07
CA ALA A 128 6.19 -10.38 6.19
C ALA A 128 6.89 -11.73 5.90
N PRO A 129 6.54 -12.84 6.57
CA PRO A 129 7.21 -14.13 6.32
C PRO A 129 7.01 -14.68 4.90
N LEU A 130 5.96 -14.27 4.20
CA LEU A 130 5.65 -14.75 2.84
C LEU A 130 6.71 -14.31 1.81
N PHE A 131 7.48 -13.26 2.09
CA PHE A 131 8.56 -12.82 1.19
C PHE A 131 9.70 -13.83 1.08
N GLN A 132 9.82 -14.78 2.00
CA GLN A 132 10.82 -15.85 1.95
C GLN A 132 10.22 -17.21 1.56
N SER A 133 9.03 -17.25 0.96
CA SER A 133 8.46 -18.52 0.49
C SER A 133 9.28 -19.08 -0.68
N HIS A 134 9.79 -20.31 -0.54
CA HIS A 134 10.62 -21.01 -1.52
C HIS A 134 9.92 -21.44 -2.83
N SER A 135 8.75 -20.88 -3.15
CA SER A 135 7.88 -21.41 -4.19
C SER A 135 8.24 -21.07 -5.64
N SER A 136 9.42 -20.50 -5.90
CA SER A 136 9.85 -20.11 -7.24
C SER A 136 11.31 -20.48 -7.51
N SER A 137 11.56 -21.78 -7.64
CA SER A 137 12.78 -22.36 -8.21
C SER A 137 12.83 -22.22 -9.74
N GLN A 138 11.69 -21.96 -10.40
CA GLN A 138 11.63 -21.63 -11.84
C GLN A 138 10.66 -20.47 -12.12
N GLY A 139 11.14 -19.42 -12.81
CA GLY A 139 10.32 -18.31 -13.32
C GLY A 139 10.55 -16.94 -12.67
N SER A 140 9.65 -15.98 -12.96
CA SER A 140 9.68 -14.62 -12.43
C SER A 140 9.37 -14.63 -10.92
N HIS A 141 10.42 -14.63 -10.10
CA HIS A 141 10.36 -14.72 -8.64
C HIS A 141 9.47 -13.62 -8.02
N SER A 142 9.56 -12.40 -8.56
CA SER A 142 8.80 -11.22 -8.10
C SER A 142 7.29 -11.37 -8.31
N LEU A 143 6.86 -11.93 -9.45
CA LEU A 143 5.45 -12.22 -9.75
C LEU A 143 4.89 -13.31 -8.83
N ALA A 144 5.67 -14.37 -8.57
CA ALA A 144 5.27 -15.47 -7.70
C ALA A 144 5.05 -15.00 -6.25
N ILE A 145 6.05 -14.34 -5.65
CA ILE A 145 5.94 -13.80 -4.28
C ILE A 145 4.81 -12.77 -4.20
N GLY A 146 4.76 -11.83 -5.15
CA GLY A 146 3.76 -10.78 -5.13
C GLY A 146 2.32 -11.29 -5.26
N SER A 147 2.11 -12.27 -6.15
CA SER A 147 0.80 -12.92 -6.30
C SER A 147 0.44 -13.76 -5.07
N LEU A 148 1.40 -14.43 -4.42
CA LEU A 148 1.18 -15.14 -3.16
C LEU A 148 0.77 -14.20 -2.02
N VAL A 149 1.44 -13.06 -1.87
CA VAL A 149 1.08 -12.05 -0.87
C VAL A 149 -0.36 -11.59 -1.05
N ILE A 150 -0.75 -11.24 -2.28
CA ILE A 150 -2.13 -10.85 -2.58
C ILE A 150 -3.10 -12.01 -2.33
N HIS A 151 -2.71 -13.24 -2.69
CA HIS A 151 -3.51 -14.45 -2.48
C HIS A 151 -3.83 -14.65 -1.00
N VAL A 152 -2.83 -14.55 -0.12
CA VAL A 152 -3.00 -14.74 1.33
C VAL A 152 -3.83 -13.62 1.95
N ILE A 153 -3.62 -12.37 1.55
CA ILE A 153 -4.47 -11.24 1.99
C ILE A 153 -5.91 -11.51 1.57
N ALA A 154 -6.14 -11.86 0.30
CA ALA A 154 -7.48 -12.11 -0.23
C ALA A 154 -8.16 -13.29 0.48
N LEU A 155 -7.47 -14.42 0.67
CA LEU A 155 -7.98 -15.55 1.45
C LEU A 155 -8.33 -15.15 2.88
N SER A 156 -7.48 -14.35 3.53
CA SER A 156 -7.71 -13.89 4.90
C SER A 156 -8.96 -13.02 5.02
N PHE A 157 -9.19 -12.12 4.05
CA PHE A 157 -10.42 -11.33 3.98
C PHE A 157 -11.64 -12.19 3.68
N TRP A 158 -11.53 -13.15 2.76
CA TRP A 158 -12.64 -14.01 2.39
C TRP A 158 -13.05 -14.94 3.54
N ILE A 159 -12.13 -15.77 4.02
CA ILE A 159 -12.38 -16.72 5.10
C ILE A 159 -12.73 -15.97 6.39
N GLY A 160 -11.96 -14.94 6.73
CA GLY A 160 -12.16 -14.14 7.94
C GLY A 160 -13.54 -13.47 7.98
N SER A 161 -14.02 -12.92 6.87
CA SER A 161 -15.34 -12.27 6.82
C SER A 161 -16.50 -13.27 6.90
N VAL A 162 -16.38 -14.45 6.28
CA VAL A 162 -17.39 -15.51 6.36
C VAL A 162 -17.47 -16.12 7.75
N ILE A 163 -16.32 -16.40 8.38
CA ILE A 163 -16.29 -16.88 9.77
C ILE A 163 -16.85 -15.81 10.72
N ALA A 164 -16.45 -14.55 10.54
CA ALA A 164 -16.97 -13.45 11.35
C ALA A 164 -18.50 -13.33 11.25
N LEU A 165 -19.06 -13.50 10.05
CA LEU A 165 -20.51 -13.52 9.85
C LEU A 165 -21.18 -14.68 10.59
N LYS A 166 -20.59 -15.88 10.56
CA LYS A 166 -21.13 -17.08 11.21
C LYS A 166 -21.13 -16.97 12.74
N VAL A 167 -20.10 -16.34 13.32
CA VAL A 167 -19.92 -16.19 14.77
C VAL A 167 -20.72 -15.01 15.34
N MET A 168 -21.08 -14.04 14.49
CA MET A 168 -21.88 -12.88 14.89
C MET A 168 -23.31 -13.29 15.29
N PRO A 169 -23.95 -12.60 16.26
CA PRO A 169 -25.35 -12.82 16.62
C PRO A 169 -26.28 -12.84 15.39
N SER A 170 -27.23 -13.78 15.36
CA SER A 170 -28.15 -14.00 14.22
C SER A 170 -28.89 -12.74 13.78
N GLU A 171 -29.29 -11.91 14.74
CA GLU A 171 -29.97 -10.62 14.52
C GLU A 171 -29.14 -9.65 13.65
N LEU A 172 -27.81 -9.73 13.72
CA LEU A 172 -26.90 -8.84 12.99
C LEU A 172 -26.40 -9.42 11.67
N GLN A 173 -26.60 -10.71 11.43
CA GLN A 173 -26.10 -11.38 10.23
C GLN A 173 -26.69 -10.78 8.95
N ASN A 174 -27.99 -10.50 8.95
CA ASN A 174 -28.67 -9.87 7.81
C ASN A 174 -28.11 -8.47 7.52
N PHE A 175 -27.75 -7.72 8.56
CA PHE A 175 -27.19 -6.38 8.46
C PHE A 175 -25.73 -6.38 7.95
N ALA A 176 -24.95 -7.38 8.33
CA ALA A 176 -23.57 -7.58 7.88
C ALA A 176 -23.47 -8.20 6.48
N PHE A 177 -24.49 -8.95 6.05
CA PHE A 177 -24.47 -9.78 4.84
C PHE A 177 -24.04 -9.04 3.58
N SER A 178 -24.61 -7.85 3.31
CA SER A 178 -24.29 -7.09 2.10
C SER A 178 -22.80 -6.70 2.03
N ARG A 179 -22.20 -6.31 3.17
CA ARG A 179 -20.77 -5.94 3.24
C ARG A 179 -19.88 -7.17 3.15
N VAL A 180 -20.21 -8.27 3.83
CA VAL A 180 -19.48 -9.55 3.74
C VAL A 180 -19.52 -10.08 2.31
N SER A 181 -20.68 -10.04 1.67
CA SER A 181 -20.87 -10.40 0.27
C SER A 181 -19.97 -9.57 -0.66
N ALA A 182 -19.89 -8.25 -0.47
CA ALA A 182 -18.98 -7.43 -1.25
C ALA A 182 -17.50 -7.82 -1.03
N ILE A 183 -17.07 -7.96 0.23
CA ILE A 183 -15.69 -8.37 0.57
C ILE A 183 -15.36 -9.71 -0.06
N ALA A 184 -16.19 -10.73 0.17
CA ALA A 184 -15.98 -12.08 -0.33
C ALA A 184 -16.00 -12.15 -1.88
N LEU A 185 -16.75 -11.29 -2.58
CA LEU A 185 -16.73 -11.25 -4.05
C LEU A 185 -15.38 -10.75 -4.57
N TRP A 186 -14.88 -9.63 -4.02
CA TRP A 186 -13.58 -9.09 -4.43
C TRP A 186 -12.45 -10.03 -4.02
N SER A 187 -12.50 -10.57 -2.82
CA SER A 187 -11.49 -11.52 -2.33
C SER A 187 -11.46 -12.81 -3.14
N SER A 188 -12.61 -13.43 -3.44
CA SER A 188 -12.63 -14.63 -4.28
C SER A 188 -12.11 -14.35 -5.70
N LEU A 189 -12.45 -13.22 -6.30
CA LEU A 189 -11.87 -12.80 -7.59
C LEU A 189 -10.35 -12.66 -7.52
N SER A 190 -9.83 -12.00 -6.48
CA SER A 190 -8.38 -11.87 -6.27
C SER A 190 -7.71 -13.24 -6.08
N VAL A 191 -8.32 -14.16 -5.33
CA VAL A 191 -7.82 -15.54 -5.15
C VAL A 191 -7.77 -16.30 -6.47
N VAL A 192 -8.79 -16.16 -7.33
CA VAL A 192 -8.78 -16.74 -8.68
C VAL A 192 -7.63 -16.17 -9.50
N LEU A 193 -7.54 -14.85 -9.63
CA LEU A 193 -6.53 -14.19 -10.48
C LEU A 193 -5.11 -14.53 -10.03
N THR A 194 -4.84 -14.46 -8.74
CA THR A 194 -3.53 -14.80 -8.16
C THR A 194 -3.24 -16.30 -8.20
N GLY A 195 -4.26 -17.15 -8.08
CA GLY A 195 -4.13 -18.60 -8.24
C GLY A 195 -3.76 -19.00 -9.67
N VAL A 196 -4.40 -18.35 -10.66
CA VAL A 196 -4.06 -18.51 -12.08
C VAL A 196 -2.65 -17.98 -12.37
N ALA A 197 -2.28 -16.82 -11.84
CA ALA A 197 -0.93 -16.28 -11.98
C ALA A 197 0.14 -17.24 -11.41
N ASN A 198 -0.08 -17.78 -10.20
CA ASN A 198 0.83 -18.78 -9.60
C ASN A 198 0.87 -20.10 -10.38
N ALA A 199 -0.26 -20.54 -10.93
CA ALA A 199 -0.30 -21.73 -11.79
C ALA A 199 0.52 -21.49 -13.07
N TRP A 200 0.39 -20.31 -13.67
CA TRP A 200 1.12 -19.91 -14.86
C TRP A 200 2.63 -19.82 -14.63
N THR A 201 3.06 -19.24 -13.50
CA THR A 201 4.51 -19.15 -13.20
C THR A 201 5.15 -20.52 -13.02
N ARG A 202 4.38 -21.51 -12.52
CA ARG A 202 4.87 -22.88 -12.28
C ARG A 202 4.81 -23.77 -13.51
N LEU A 203 3.70 -23.77 -14.25
CA LEU A 203 3.46 -24.71 -15.35
C LEU A 203 3.72 -24.10 -16.74
N ARG A 204 3.60 -22.78 -16.92
CA ARG A 204 3.72 -22.09 -18.22
C ARG A 204 2.91 -22.77 -19.34
N LEU A 205 3.27 -22.67 -20.61
CA LEU A 205 2.64 -23.44 -21.71
C LEU A 205 3.41 -24.75 -21.93
N SER A 206 3.34 -25.68 -20.97
CA SER A 206 4.06 -26.95 -21.00
C SER A 206 3.12 -28.16 -21.03
N GLN A 207 3.70 -29.36 -21.13
CA GLN A 207 2.96 -30.62 -20.99
C GLN A 207 2.57 -30.93 -19.52
N ASP A 208 3.11 -30.19 -18.55
CA ASP A 208 2.92 -30.45 -17.12
C ASP A 208 1.46 -30.27 -16.65
N TRP A 209 0.66 -29.52 -17.42
CA TRP A 209 -0.79 -29.40 -17.19
C TRP A 209 -1.54 -30.73 -17.22
N PHE A 210 -1.02 -31.71 -17.96
CA PHE A 210 -1.62 -33.04 -18.10
C PHE A 210 -1.14 -34.04 -17.04
N THR A 211 -0.23 -33.64 -16.17
CA THR A 211 0.21 -34.47 -15.03
C THR A 211 -0.84 -34.48 -13.91
N GLY A 212 -0.75 -35.41 -12.96
CA GLY A 212 -1.61 -35.42 -11.77
C GLY A 212 -1.53 -34.11 -10.96
N TYR A 213 -0.36 -33.47 -10.94
CA TYR A 213 -0.17 -32.16 -10.31
C TYR A 213 -0.86 -31.03 -11.08
N GLY A 214 -0.68 -30.99 -12.41
CA GLY A 214 -1.34 -30.02 -13.29
C GLY A 214 -2.86 -30.14 -13.27
N ALA A 215 -3.38 -31.38 -13.19
CA ALA A 215 -4.81 -31.65 -13.06
C ALA A 215 -5.38 -31.13 -11.72
N LEU A 216 -4.66 -31.31 -10.60
CA LEU A 216 -5.06 -30.76 -9.30
C LEU A 216 -5.06 -29.23 -9.27
N ILE A 217 -4.07 -28.59 -9.90
CA ILE A 217 -4.04 -27.13 -10.07
C ILE A 217 -5.24 -26.66 -10.91
N SER A 218 -5.49 -27.32 -12.04
CA SER A 218 -6.63 -27.01 -12.91
C SER A 218 -7.96 -27.16 -12.18
N LEU A 219 -8.13 -28.26 -11.43
CA LEU A 219 -9.30 -28.48 -10.59
C LEU A 219 -9.47 -27.37 -9.55
N LYS A 220 -8.40 -26.94 -8.88
CA LYS A 220 -8.43 -25.82 -7.93
C LYS A 220 -8.89 -24.52 -8.60
N VAL A 221 -8.37 -24.21 -9.80
CA VAL A 221 -8.76 -23.03 -10.57
C VAL A 221 -10.25 -23.10 -10.95
N VAL A 222 -10.71 -24.23 -11.48
CA VAL A 222 -12.11 -24.45 -11.88
C VAL A 222 -13.06 -24.34 -10.68
N LEU A 223 -12.74 -24.99 -9.56
CA LEU A 223 -13.56 -24.92 -8.35
C LEU A 223 -13.66 -23.48 -7.83
N THR A 224 -12.55 -22.73 -7.83
CA THR A 224 -12.56 -21.33 -7.36
C THR A 224 -13.35 -20.43 -8.31
N LEU A 225 -13.26 -20.64 -9.63
CA LEU A 225 -14.07 -19.94 -10.63
C LEU A 225 -15.58 -20.24 -10.48
N LEU A 226 -15.92 -21.51 -10.25
CA LEU A 226 -17.29 -21.95 -10.03
C LEU A 226 -17.88 -21.30 -8.77
N VAL A 227 -17.11 -21.23 -7.68
CA VAL A 227 -17.52 -20.48 -6.48
C VAL A 227 -17.75 -19.02 -6.79
N PHE A 228 -16.83 -18.37 -7.49
CA PHE A 228 -16.98 -16.96 -7.86
C PHE A 228 -18.26 -16.73 -8.68
N PHE A 229 -18.55 -17.60 -9.66
CA PHE A 229 -19.74 -17.49 -10.49
C PHE A 229 -21.03 -17.74 -9.70
N ILE A 230 -21.08 -18.83 -8.92
CA ILE A 230 -22.22 -19.17 -8.06
C ILE A 230 -22.45 -18.04 -7.06
N ALA A 231 -21.42 -17.62 -6.32
CA ALA A 231 -21.50 -16.52 -5.37
C ALA A 231 -22.05 -15.25 -6.05
N SER A 232 -21.55 -14.89 -7.23
CA SER A 232 -21.99 -13.69 -7.96
C SER A 232 -23.46 -13.73 -8.40
N ARG A 233 -24.01 -14.92 -8.71
CA ARG A 233 -25.39 -15.10 -9.18
C ARG A 233 -26.38 -15.37 -8.05
N VAL A 234 -25.98 -16.20 -7.09
CA VAL A 234 -26.83 -16.81 -6.06
C VAL A 234 -27.00 -15.92 -4.83
N ARG A 235 -26.05 -15.01 -4.55
CA ARG A 235 -26.12 -14.04 -3.44
C ARG A 235 -27.33 -13.09 -3.47
N LYS A 236 -28.12 -13.10 -4.54
CA LYS A 236 -29.36 -12.32 -4.66
C LYS A 236 -30.60 -13.03 -4.08
N ASN A 237 -30.59 -14.36 -4.00
CA ASN A 237 -31.82 -15.15 -3.83
C ASN A 237 -31.75 -16.23 -2.71
N LEU A 238 -30.60 -16.45 -2.06
CA LEU A 238 -30.49 -17.44 -0.97
C LEU A 238 -30.56 -16.82 0.43
N LEU A 239 -31.04 -17.63 1.38
CA LEU A 239 -30.92 -17.38 2.82
C LEU A 239 -29.44 -17.41 3.24
N VAL A 240 -29.08 -16.50 4.15
CA VAL A 240 -27.70 -16.29 4.63
C VAL A 240 -27.05 -17.59 5.11
N ASN A 241 -27.77 -18.41 5.86
CA ASN A 241 -27.23 -19.65 6.46
C ASN A 241 -26.82 -20.70 5.43
N THR A 242 -27.62 -20.89 4.37
CA THR A 242 -27.33 -21.87 3.32
C THR A 242 -26.10 -21.46 2.51
N LEU A 243 -25.98 -20.17 2.20
CA LEU A 243 -24.84 -19.65 1.47
C LEU A 243 -23.54 -19.74 2.28
N VAL A 244 -23.59 -19.39 3.58
CA VAL A 244 -22.41 -19.47 4.46
C VAL A 244 -21.93 -20.91 4.61
N ALA A 245 -22.85 -21.87 4.79
CA ALA A 245 -22.48 -23.29 4.87
C ALA A 245 -21.85 -23.79 3.57
N PHE A 246 -22.40 -23.40 2.42
CA PHE A 246 -21.85 -23.71 1.11
C PHE A 246 -20.45 -23.12 0.90
N GLU A 247 -20.24 -21.84 1.23
CA GLU A 247 -18.93 -21.19 1.11
C GLU A 247 -17.88 -21.86 2.02
N ILE A 248 -18.23 -22.18 3.27
CA ILE A 248 -17.33 -22.90 4.18
C ILE A 248 -16.97 -24.28 3.62
N GLY A 249 -17.94 -25.03 3.12
CA GLY A 249 -17.72 -26.36 2.54
C GLY A 249 -16.74 -26.33 1.38
N ILE A 250 -16.88 -25.37 0.47
CA ILE A 250 -15.95 -25.27 -0.67
C ILE A 250 -14.59 -24.70 -0.25
N MET A 251 -14.54 -23.75 0.68
CA MET A 251 -13.26 -23.31 1.25
C MET A 251 -12.48 -24.50 1.82
N ALA A 252 -13.14 -25.38 2.57
CA ALA A 252 -12.50 -26.59 3.10
C ALA A 252 -11.99 -27.49 1.98
N ALA A 253 -12.73 -27.65 0.88
CA ALA A 253 -12.28 -28.42 -0.29
C ALA A 253 -11.06 -27.77 -0.99
N ILE A 254 -11.10 -26.45 -1.25
CA ILE A 254 -10.00 -25.71 -1.89
C ILE A 254 -8.73 -25.76 -1.02
N LEU A 255 -8.88 -25.57 0.30
CA LEU A 255 -7.78 -25.67 1.25
C LEU A 255 -7.25 -27.10 1.35
N GLY A 256 -8.13 -28.11 1.30
CA GLY A 256 -7.76 -29.52 1.25
C GLY A 256 -6.93 -29.86 0.02
N ILE A 257 -7.37 -29.45 -1.18
CA ILE A 257 -6.61 -29.61 -2.43
C ILE A 257 -5.27 -28.87 -2.34
N GLY A 258 -5.26 -27.64 -1.80
CA GLY A 258 -4.04 -26.89 -1.55
C GLY A 258 -3.05 -27.62 -0.65
N SER A 259 -3.54 -28.23 0.43
CA SER A 259 -2.72 -29.03 1.35
C SER A 259 -2.16 -30.29 0.69
N ILE A 260 -2.90 -30.91 -0.23
CA ILE A 260 -2.42 -32.06 -1.02
C ILE A 260 -1.34 -31.60 -2.00
N LEU A 261 -1.59 -30.51 -2.75
CA LEU A 261 -0.61 -29.93 -3.68
C LEU A 261 0.71 -29.57 -3.00
N ASN A 262 0.68 -29.14 -1.73
CA ASN A 262 1.89 -28.83 -0.97
C ASN A 262 2.72 -30.07 -0.60
N ARG A 263 2.14 -31.28 -0.67
CA ARG A 263 2.84 -32.55 -0.40
C ARG A 263 3.41 -33.20 -1.65
N PHE A 264 2.85 -32.88 -2.81
CA PHE A 264 3.17 -33.50 -4.10
C PHE A 264 3.71 -32.47 -5.09
N THR A 265 4.64 -31.62 -4.65
CA THR A 265 5.42 -30.78 -5.58
C THR A 265 6.17 -31.69 -6.56
N PRO A 266 5.98 -31.53 -7.88
CA PRO A 266 6.72 -32.31 -8.87
C PRO A 266 8.22 -32.14 -8.62
N VAL A 267 8.96 -33.24 -8.65
CA VAL A 267 10.42 -33.18 -8.63
C VAL A 267 10.85 -32.44 -9.89
N GLU A 268 11.56 -31.32 -9.72
CA GLU A 268 12.02 -30.51 -10.84
C GLU A 268 13.03 -31.29 -11.67
N SER A 269 12.63 -31.69 -12.88
CA SER A 269 13.45 -32.49 -13.79
C SER A 269 14.24 -31.59 -14.75
N GLY A 270 15.16 -30.79 -14.21
CA GLY A 270 16.11 -29.98 -14.98
C GLY A 270 17.44 -29.84 -14.25
N GLU A 271 18.54 -29.67 -14.99
CA GLU A 271 19.82 -29.28 -14.41
C GLU A 271 19.65 -27.90 -13.76
N ILE A 272 19.65 -27.85 -12.42
CA ILE A 272 19.62 -26.58 -11.68
C ILE A 272 21.01 -25.97 -11.80
N GLU A 273 21.24 -25.19 -12.84
CA GLU A 273 22.43 -24.36 -12.93
C GLU A 273 22.33 -23.29 -11.82
N PHE A 274 23.27 -23.34 -10.88
CA PHE A 274 23.29 -22.42 -9.74
C PHE A 274 23.52 -20.99 -10.23
N ASP A 275 22.50 -20.14 -10.12
CA ASP A 275 22.57 -18.71 -10.41
C ASP A 275 22.60 -17.91 -9.10
N ARG A 276 23.82 -17.58 -8.65
CA ARG A 276 24.05 -16.77 -7.45
C ARG A 276 23.27 -15.44 -7.45
N ILE A 277 23.15 -14.80 -8.61
CA ILE A 277 22.50 -13.49 -8.73
C ILE A 277 20.99 -13.64 -8.54
N ARG A 278 20.41 -14.68 -9.14
CA ARG A 278 19.01 -15.04 -8.91
C ARG A 278 18.74 -15.37 -7.45
N GLU A 279 19.65 -16.02 -6.74
CA GLU A 279 19.47 -16.26 -5.29
C GLU A 279 19.52 -14.97 -4.45
N LEU A 280 20.35 -14.00 -4.82
CA LEU A 280 20.49 -12.73 -4.10
C LEU A 280 19.32 -11.77 -4.39
N VAL A 281 18.93 -11.63 -5.65
CA VAL A 281 18.00 -10.58 -6.13
C VAL A 281 16.62 -11.14 -6.51
N GLY A 282 16.51 -12.46 -6.69
CA GLY A 282 15.31 -13.13 -7.21
C GLY A 282 15.26 -13.23 -8.74
N ILE A 283 16.14 -12.54 -9.45
CA ILE A 283 16.15 -12.46 -10.91
C ILE A 283 17.57 -12.62 -11.43
N SER A 284 17.71 -13.31 -12.56
CA SER A 284 19.01 -13.47 -13.23
C SER A 284 19.54 -12.13 -13.73
N MET A 285 20.86 -12.02 -13.83
CA MET A 285 21.55 -10.84 -14.34
C MET A 285 21.05 -10.49 -15.77
N PRO A 286 20.36 -9.36 -15.99
CA PRO A 286 20.00 -8.93 -17.33
C PRO A 286 21.23 -8.59 -18.16
N SER A 287 21.03 -8.63 -19.47
CA SER A 287 22.03 -8.13 -20.43
C SER A 287 22.30 -6.64 -20.25
N GLU A 288 23.36 -6.13 -20.88
CA GLU A 288 23.72 -4.71 -20.78
C GLU A 288 22.53 -3.79 -21.14
N PRO A 289 22.25 -2.75 -20.34
CA PRO A 289 21.15 -1.85 -20.62
C PRO A 289 21.37 -1.11 -21.94
N THR A 290 20.39 -1.23 -22.84
CA THR A 290 20.27 -0.39 -24.04
C THR A 290 18.96 0.39 -23.96
N LEU A 291 18.80 1.47 -24.72
CA LEU A 291 17.53 2.21 -24.74
C LEU A 291 16.34 1.27 -25.03
N SER A 292 16.47 0.40 -26.03
CA SER A 292 15.42 -0.59 -26.34
C SER A 292 15.09 -1.48 -25.14
N ARG A 293 16.11 -2.06 -24.49
CA ARG A 293 15.90 -2.93 -23.33
C ARG A 293 15.27 -2.20 -22.16
N VAL A 294 15.77 -1.01 -21.82
CA VAL A 294 15.22 -0.20 -20.72
C VAL A 294 13.75 0.16 -20.98
N PHE A 295 13.37 0.45 -22.22
CA PHE A 295 11.99 0.81 -22.56
C PHE A 295 11.03 -0.39 -22.70
N PHE A 296 11.50 -1.53 -23.21
CA PHE A 296 10.63 -2.64 -23.60
C PHE A 296 10.77 -3.91 -22.76
N GLU A 297 11.86 -4.11 -22.02
CA GLU A 297 11.95 -5.22 -21.08
C GLU A 297 10.93 -5.04 -19.95
N TYR A 298 10.40 -6.15 -19.47
CA TYR A 298 9.35 -6.14 -18.47
C TYR A 298 9.48 -7.37 -17.57
N GLU A 299 9.72 -7.11 -16.28
CA GLU A 299 9.80 -8.11 -15.23
C GLU A 299 8.69 -7.80 -14.20
N ALA A 300 7.59 -8.54 -14.29
CA ALA A 300 6.36 -8.21 -13.60
C ALA A 300 6.51 -8.30 -12.07
N ASN A 301 6.49 -7.15 -11.38
CA ASN A 301 6.38 -7.14 -9.92
C ASN A 301 4.93 -7.44 -9.51
N GLY A 302 4.67 -8.69 -9.10
CA GLY A 302 3.31 -9.17 -8.87
C GLY A 302 2.53 -8.37 -7.82
N LEU A 303 3.21 -7.87 -6.78
CA LEU A 303 2.57 -7.12 -5.71
C LEU A 303 2.22 -5.70 -6.18
N ALA A 304 3.17 -5.02 -6.84
CA ALA A 304 2.95 -3.69 -7.40
C ALA A 304 1.84 -3.75 -8.46
N LEU A 305 1.95 -4.65 -9.43
CA LEU A 305 0.97 -4.82 -10.49
C LEU A 305 -0.44 -5.10 -9.94
N GLY A 306 -0.56 -6.03 -8.98
CA GLY A 306 -1.85 -6.32 -8.35
C GLY A 306 -2.42 -5.13 -7.56
N ALA A 307 -1.59 -4.37 -6.86
CA ALA A 307 -2.00 -3.14 -6.17
C ALA A 307 -2.46 -2.05 -7.17
N LEU A 308 -1.74 -1.87 -8.27
CA LEU A 308 -2.06 -0.90 -9.33
C LEU A 308 -3.37 -1.28 -10.05
N ILE A 309 -3.58 -2.56 -10.34
CA ILE A 309 -4.85 -3.08 -10.88
C ILE A 309 -5.99 -2.79 -9.90
N PHE A 310 -5.79 -3.05 -8.60
CA PHE A 310 -6.81 -2.80 -7.59
C PHE A 310 -7.18 -1.32 -7.47
N VAL A 311 -6.18 -0.43 -7.37
CA VAL A 311 -6.39 1.03 -7.32
C VAL A 311 -7.05 1.54 -8.59
N THR A 312 -6.66 1.02 -9.76
CA THR A 312 -7.29 1.35 -11.05
C THR A 312 -8.75 0.93 -11.10
N ALA A 313 -9.08 -0.28 -10.63
CA ALA A 313 -10.45 -0.75 -10.54
C ALA A 313 -11.31 0.13 -9.61
N LEU A 314 -10.77 0.58 -8.47
CA LEU A 314 -11.44 1.50 -7.57
C LEU A 314 -11.66 2.88 -8.21
N TYR A 315 -10.66 3.42 -8.90
CA TYR A 315 -10.75 4.71 -9.58
C TYR A 315 -11.80 4.67 -10.69
N ILE A 316 -11.75 3.66 -11.57
CA ILE A 316 -12.75 3.46 -12.64
C ILE A 316 -14.15 3.31 -12.05
N ARG A 317 -14.31 2.48 -11.00
CA ARG A 317 -15.60 2.32 -10.31
C ARG A 317 -16.10 3.65 -9.75
N GLY A 318 -15.22 4.48 -9.18
CA GLY A 318 -15.55 5.82 -8.71
C GLY A 318 -16.07 6.72 -9.83
N VAL A 319 -15.33 6.81 -10.94
CA VAL A 319 -15.71 7.63 -12.11
C VAL A 319 -17.04 7.14 -12.70
N VAL A 320 -17.19 5.84 -12.93
CA VAL A 320 -18.43 5.24 -13.44
C VAL A 320 -19.60 5.52 -12.50
N SER A 321 -19.39 5.43 -11.19
CA SER A 321 -20.43 5.74 -10.20
C SER A 321 -20.86 7.21 -10.23
N LEU A 322 -19.97 8.16 -10.52
CA LEU A 322 -20.33 9.57 -10.67
C LEU A 322 -21.11 9.80 -11.96
N VAL A 323 -20.61 9.29 -13.08
CA VAL A 323 -21.22 9.48 -14.38
C VAL A 323 -22.64 8.87 -14.42
N ARG A 324 -22.83 7.69 -13.82
CA ARG A 324 -24.17 7.07 -13.70
C ARG A 324 -25.16 7.88 -12.84
N ARG A 325 -24.67 8.75 -11.96
CA ARG A 325 -25.51 9.67 -11.16
C ARG A 325 -25.82 10.98 -11.89
N GLY A 326 -25.25 11.20 -13.07
CA GLY A 326 -25.38 12.45 -13.83
C GLY A 326 -24.29 13.48 -13.54
N ASP A 327 -23.30 13.17 -12.69
CA ASP A 327 -22.18 14.06 -12.40
C ASP A 327 -21.10 13.99 -13.49
N ARG A 328 -20.46 15.12 -13.79
CA ARG A 328 -19.31 15.17 -14.70
C ARG A 328 -18.00 14.99 -13.94
N TRP A 329 -17.08 14.19 -14.50
CA TRP A 329 -15.70 14.07 -14.04
C TRP A 329 -14.74 14.58 -15.12
N PRO A 330 -13.84 15.52 -14.82
CA PRO A 330 -12.92 16.05 -15.83
C PRO A 330 -12.00 14.97 -16.40
N VAL A 331 -11.98 14.83 -17.74
CA VAL A 331 -11.17 13.80 -18.43
C VAL A 331 -9.68 13.94 -18.12
N GLY A 332 -9.18 15.18 -17.97
CA GLY A 332 -7.79 15.44 -17.60
C GLY A 332 -7.37 14.78 -16.27
N ARG A 333 -8.29 14.60 -15.31
CA ARG A 333 -8.01 13.87 -14.07
C ARG A 333 -7.79 12.39 -14.31
N THR A 334 -8.61 11.78 -15.18
CA THR A 334 -8.47 10.37 -15.57
C THR A 334 -7.20 10.13 -16.39
N ILE A 335 -6.84 11.04 -17.29
CA ILE A 335 -5.56 10.97 -18.03
C ILE A 335 -4.38 11.05 -17.06
N SER A 336 -4.42 12.01 -16.12
CA SER A 336 -3.38 12.17 -15.10
C SER A 336 -3.25 10.93 -14.21
N PHE A 337 -4.37 10.31 -13.84
CA PHE A 337 -4.39 9.03 -13.12
C PHE A 337 -3.71 7.92 -13.93
N ALA A 338 -4.07 7.76 -15.21
CA ALA A 338 -3.50 6.74 -16.08
C ALA A 338 -1.98 6.92 -16.22
N ILE A 339 -1.51 8.15 -16.45
CA ILE A 339 -0.08 8.47 -16.51
C ILE A 339 0.61 8.09 -15.21
N GLY A 340 0.05 8.49 -14.05
CA GLY A 340 0.61 8.17 -12.75
C GLY A 340 0.74 6.67 -12.50
N ILE A 341 -0.31 5.90 -12.79
CA ILE A 341 -0.31 4.43 -12.65
C ILE A 341 0.69 3.78 -13.62
N SER A 342 0.76 4.21 -14.88
CA SER A 342 1.71 3.69 -15.85
C SER A 342 3.16 3.98 -15.46
N LEU A 343 3.44 5.15 -14.89
CA LEU A 343 4.77 5.49 -14.38
C LEU A 343 5.15 4.64 -13.16
N LEU A 344 4.22 4.40 -12.24
CA LEU A 344 4.45 3.48 -11.14
C LEU A 344 4.75 2.06 -11.65
N ASP A 345 3.96 1.55 -12.59
CA ASP A 345 4.20 0.21 -13.17
C ASP A 345 5.54 0.14 -13.89
N TYR A 346 5.88 1.14 -14.71
CA TYR A 346 7.15 1.15 -15.44
C TYR A 346 8.36 1.20 -14.49
N ALA A 347 8.27 1.96 -13.40
CA ALA A 347 9.33 2.05 -12.41
C ALA A 347 9.44 0.82 -11.48
N THR A 348 8.40 0.00 -11.35
CA THR A 348 8.45 -1.24 -10.54
C THR A 348 8.59 -2.53 -11.34
N SER A 349 8.08 -2.55 -12.57
CA SER A 349 7.88 -3.75 -13.38
C SER A 349 8.48 -3.63 -14.80
N GLY A 350 8.64 -2.41 -15.33
CA GLY A 350 9.27 -2.19 -16.62
C GLY A 350 10.79 -2.33 -16.55
N GLY A 351 11.48 -2.03 -17.65
CA GLY A 351 12.94 -2.11 -17.71
C GLY A 351 13.62 -1.24 -16.66
N LEU A 352 13.05 -0.07 -16.32
CA LEU A 352 13.54 0.71 -15.16
C LEU A 352 13.48 -0.07 -13.85
N GLY A 353 12.35 -0.73 -13.57
CA GLY A 353 12.20 -1.61 -12.41
C GLY A 353 13.23 -2.74 -12.42
N LEU A 354 13.40 -3.40 -13.57
CA LEU A 354 14.39 -4.48 -13.75
C LEU A 354 15.82 -4.02 -13.46
N TYR A 355 16.31 -2.98 -14.15
CA TYR A 355 17.68 -2.50 -14.00
C TYR A 355 17.95 -1.82 -12.65
N SER A 356 16.90 -1.31 -11.96
CA SER A 356 17.04 -0.70 -10.63
C SER A 356 17.65 -1.63 -9.58
N HIS A 357 17.48 -2.94 -9.76
CA HIS A 357 18.03 -3.94 -8.87
C HIS A 357 19.55 -4.12 -8.99
N PHE A 358 20.14 -3.70 -10.11
CA PHE A 358 21.52 -4.05 -10.46
C PHE A 358 22.46 -2.86 -10.57
N SER A 359 21.93 -1.64 -10.69
CA SER A 359 22.74 -0.42 -10.82
C SER A 359 22.12 0.74 -10.04
N PHE A 360 22.99 1.51 -9.40
CA PHE A 360 22.61 2.65 -8.59
C PHE A 360 21.99 3.77 -9.44
N GLN A 361 22.47 3.99 -10.67
CA GLN A 361 21.90 5.01 -11.54
C GLN A 361 20.45 4.70 -11.94
N TYR A 362 20.16 3.43 -12.28
CA TYR A 362 18.81 2.99 -12.60
C TYR A 362 17.92 2.94 -11.35
N HIS A 363 18.49 2.57 -10.20
CA HIS A 363 17.84 2.72 -8.91
C HIS A 363 17.38 4.16 -8.68
N MET A 364 18.26 5.13 -8.89
CA MET A 364 17.92 6.53 -8.73
C MET A 364 16.83 6.97 -9.72
N ILE A 365 16.91 6.59 -11.01
CA ILE A 365 15.87 6.90 -11.99
C ILE A 365 14.51 6.36 -11.53
N ALA A 366 14.44 5.06 -11.19
CA ALA A 366 13.21 4.41 -10.78
C ALA A 366 12.62 5.09 -9.53
N HIS A 367 13.41 5.34 -8.50
CA HIS A 367 12.93 5.98 -7.27
C HIS A 367 12.57 7.46 -7.44
N MET A 368 13.19 8.20 -8.37
CA MET A 368 12.75 9.55 -8.73
C MET A 368 11.41 9.54 -9.47
N VAL A 369 11.17 8.56 -10.35
CA VAL A 369 9.84 8.37 -10.96
C VAL A 369 8.79 8.06 -9.89
N LEU A 370 9.10 7.15 -8.96
CA LEU A 370 8.21 6.73 -7.88
C LEU A 370 7.89 7.85 -6.87
N SER A 371 8.84 8.75 -6.60
CA SER A 371 8.70 9.79 -5.57
C SER A 371 8.32 11.17 -6.10
N MET A 372 8.51 11.44 -7.39
CA MET A 372 8.28 12.78 -7.94
C MET A 372 7.28 12.77 -9.08
N ILE A 373 7.62 12.12 -10.18
CA ILE A 373 6.86 12.24 -11.43
C ILE A 373 5.49 11.55 -11.29
N ALA A 374 5.46 10.29 -10.83
CA ALA A 374 4.21 9.56 -10.68
C ALA A 374 3.30 10.18 -9.60
N PRO A 375 3.79 10.56 -8.41
CA PRO A 375 2.96 11.22 -7.40
C PRO A 375 2.30 12.52 -7.87
N ILE A 376 3.00 13.38 -8.63
CA ILE A 376 2.40 14.59 -9.20
C ILE A 376 1.19 14.23 -10.06
N ALA A 377 1.35 13.27 -10.98
CA ALA A 377 0.28 12.83 -11.87
C ALA A 377 -0.90 12.20 -11.08
N ILE A 378 -0.62 11.43 -10.04
CA ILE A 378 -1.65 10.84 -9.17
C ILE A 378 -2.41 11.92 -8.41
N ILE A 379 -1.73 12.90 -7.82
CA ILE A 379 -2.38 13.97 -7.03
C ILE A 379 -3.27 14.85 -7.92
N LEU A 380 -2.84 15.14 -9.15
CA LEU A 380 -3.64 15.89 -10.12
C LEU A 380 -4.91 15.14 -10.57
N SER A 381 -5.01 13.83 -10.32
CA SER A 381 -6.24 13.07 -10.55
C SER A 381 -7.33 13.28 -9.50
N ALA A 382 -7.05 14.01 -8.40
CA ALA A 382 -7.97 14.23 -7.28
C ALA A 382 -8.56 12.93 -6.66
N PRO A 383 -7.73 11.93 -6.32
CA PRO A 383 -8.20 10.62 -5.86
C PRO A 383 -9.00 10.74 -4.55
N ILE A 384 -8.63 11.64 -3.63
CA ILE A 384 -9.35 11.81 -2.37
C ILE A 384 -10.72 12.43 -2.63
N THR A 385 -10.81 13.41 -3.53
CA THR A 385 -12.08 14.01 -3.95
C THR A 385 -13.00 12.96 -4.58
N LEU A 386 -12.46 12.13 -5.47
CA LEU A 386 -13.23 11.04 -6.08
C LEU A 386 -13.75 10.07 -5.02
N ALA A 387 -12.89 9.66 -4.09
CA ALA A 387 -13.26 8.78 -2.98
C ALA A 387 -14.36 9.41 -2.10
N LEU A 388 -14.20 10.67 -1.69
CA LEU A 388 -15.20 11.36 -0.86
C LEU A 388 -16.56 11.55 -1.55
N ARG A 389 -16.60 11.59 -2.88
CA ARG A 389 -17.86 11.71 -3.65
C ARG A 389 -18.53 10.35 -3.94
N THR A 390 -17.79 9.25 -3.87
CA THR A 390 -18.26 7.93 -4.33
C THR A 390 -18.36 6.88 -3.23
N LEU A 391 -17.55 6.99 -2.17
CA LEU A 391 -17.56 6.05 -1.05
C LEU A 391 -18.93 6.02 -0.35
N PRO A 392 -19.39 4.83 0.06
CA PRO A 392 -20.68 4.68 0.72
C PRO A 392 -20.70 5.41 2.07
N ILE A 393 -21.87 5.96 2.39
CA ILE A 393 -22.22 6.51 3.71
C ILE A 393 -22.54 5.33 4.66
N GLY A 394 -22.60 5.58 5.97
CA GLY A 394 -23.11 4.61 6.95
C GLY A 394 -24.49 4.06 6.57
N ARG A 395 -24.87 2.91 7.14
CA ARG A 395 -26.17 2.25 6.87
C ARG A 395 -27.34 3.09 7.40
N ASP A 396 -27.08 3.86 8.45
CA ASP A 396 -27.99 4.84 9.03
C ASP A 396 -27.27 6.19 9.30
N LYS A 397 -27.99 7.14 9.90
CA LYS A 397 -27.45 8.49 10.21
C LYS A 397 -26.46 8.50 11.37
N SER A 398 -26.51 7.51 12.26
CA SER A 398 -25.59 7.38 13.40
C SER A 398 -24.26 6.76 12.98
N GLU A 399 -24.27 5.84 12.02
CA GLU A 399 -23.10 5.14 11.55
C GLU A 399 -22.18 6.07 10.73
N ARG A 400 -20.90 6.12 11.09
CA ARG A 400 -19.89 6.91 10.37
C ARG A 400 -19.63 6.35 8.96
N GLY A 401 -19.54 5.04 8.83
CA GLY A 401 -19.24 4.35 7.55
C GLY A 401 -17.85 4.68 6.96
N ILE A 402 -17.55 4.11 5.78
CA ILE A 402 -16.21 4.19 5.15
C ILE A 402 -15.86 5.63 4.76
N ARG A 403 -16.81 6.38 4.18
CA ARG A 403 -16.59 7.79 3.85
C ARG A 403 -16.28 8.61 5.10
N GLY A 404 -17.01 8.40 6.19
CA GLY A 404 -16.77 9.11 7.45
C GLY A 404 -15.44 8.73 8.10
N MET A 405 -14.99 7.48 7.97
CA MET A 405 -13.63 7.08 8.40
C MET A 405 -12.56 7.83 7.63
N LEU A 406 -12.69 7.95 6.31
CA LEU A 406 -11.75 8.71 5.49
C LEU A 406 -11.71 10.19 5.92
N ILE A 407 -12.88 10.81 6.12
CA ILE A 407 -12.95 12.20 6.63
C ILE A 407 -12.27 12.32 7.99
N GLN A 408 -12.50 11.37 8.91
CA GLN A 408 -11.86 11.38 10.22
C GLN A 408 -10.34 11.21 10.12
N ALA A 409 -9.86 10.31 9.25
CA ALA A 409 -8.44 10.08 9.02
C ALA A 409 -7.76 11.35 8.50
N LEU A 410 -8.36 12.01 7.52
CA LEU A 410 -7.88 13.30 6.98
C LEU A 410 -7.83 14.37 8.07
N HIS A 411 -8.83 14.48 8.95
CA HIS A 411 -8.84 15.53 9.98
C HIS A 411 -8.14 15.14 11.30
N SER A 412 -7.50 13.97 11.35
CA SER A 412 -6.87 13.43 12.55
C SER A 412 -5.62 14.22 12.98
N ARG A 413 -5.21 14.08 14.25
CA ARG A 413 -3.98 14.74 14.75
C ARG A 413 -2.73 14.30 13.98
N PRO A 414 -2.48 12.99 13.72
CA PRO A 414 -1.35 12.57 12.91
C PRO A 414 -1.39 13.19 11.51
N SER A 415 -2.56 13.21 10.85
CA SER A 415 -2.70 13.82 9.53
C SER A 415 -2.34 15.31 9.54
N ARG A 416 -2.77 16.08 10.56
CA ARG A 416 -2.40 17.50 10.70
C ARG A 416 -0.90 17.73 10.92
N VAL A 417 -0.20 16.77 11.53
CA VAL A 417 1.26 16.84 11.73
C VAL A 417 1.97 16.53 10.43
N ILE A 418 1.69 15.38 9.80
CA ILE A 418 2.39 14.96 8.57
C ILE A 418 2.09 15.85 7.37
N THR A 419 0.89 16.44 7.29
CA THR A 419 0.52 17.39 6.22
C THR A 419 0.99 18.83 6.49
N HIS A 420 1.70 19.08 7.59
CA HIS A 420 2.37 20.36 7.79
C HIS A 420 3.53 20.48 6.78
N PRO A 421 3.70 21.62 6.06
CA PRO A 421 4.69 21.74 4.98
C PRO A 421 6.11 21.37 5.38
N VAL A 422 6.55 21.79 6.57
CA VAL A 422 7.89 21.45 7.10
C VAL A 422 8.02 19.96 7.41
N SER A 423 6.95 19.33 7.90
CA SER A 423 6.96 17.88 8.17
C SER A 423 6.94 17.08 6.88
N ALA A 424 6.17 17.51 5.89
CA ALA A 424 6.16 16.90 4.57
C ALA A 424 7.54 17.04 3.88
N LEU A 425 8.17 18.21 3.97
CA LEU A 425 9.54 18.44 3.50
C LEU A 425 10.55 17.53 4.22
N ALA A 426 10.48 17.45 5.55
CA ALA A 426 11.38 16.59 6.34
C ALA A 426 11.19 15.10 6.03
N ILE A 427 9.96 14.65 5.79
CA ILE A 427 9.69 13.26 5.37
C ILE A 427 10.19 13.03 3.94
N PHE A 428 10.03 14.00 3.05
CA PHE A 428 10.46 13.88 1.67
C PHE A 428 12.00 13.88 1.57
N ASP A 429 12.65 15.01 1.81
CA ASP A 429 14.11 15.15 1.65
C ASP A 429 14.90 14.57 2.81
N GLY A 430 14.43 14.74 4.06
CA GLY A 430 15.14 14.22 5.22
C GLY A 430 15.25 12.68 5.21
N SER A 431 14.28 12.01 4.59
CA SER A 431 14.36 10.55 4.39
C SER A 431 15.43 10.13 3.39
N LEU A 432 15.79 10.96 2.40
CA LEU A 432 16.88 10.69 1.48
C LEU A 432 18.20 10.61 2.24
N PHE A 433 18.45 11.57 3.13
CA PHE A 433 19.65 11.56 3.96
C PHE A 433 19.66 10.36 4.90
N ALA A 434 18.54 10.06 5.54
CA ALA A 434 18.43 8.89 6.41
C ALA A 434 18.69 7.59 5.64
N LEU A 435 18.16 7.44 4.43
CA LEU A 435 18.31 6.23 3.64
C LEU A 435 19.76 6.04 3.15
N TYR A 436 20.31 7.05 2.49
CA TYR A 436 21.55 6.92 1.72
C TYR A 436 22.83 7.25 2.51
N PHE A 437 22.75 7.99 3.62
CA PHE A 437 23.91 8.26 4.50
C PHE A 437 23.90 7.43 5.78
N THR A 438 23.11 6.36 5.83
CA THR A 438 23.14 5.36 6.90
C THR A 438 23.12 3.95 6.32
N PRO A 439 23.35 2.89 7.13
CA PRO A 439 23.24 1.51 6.65
C PRO A 439 21.83 1.07 6.20
N LEU A 440 20.82 1.95 6.25
CA LEU A 440 19.45 1.65 5.83
C LEU A 440 19.36 1.27 4.36
N PHE A 441 20.07 1.97 3.46
CA PHE A 441 20.03 1.64 2.04
C PHE A 441 20.50 0.20 1.78
N SER A 442 21.70 -0.16 2.26
CA SER A 442 22.23 -1.53 2.14
C SER A 442 21.29 -2.58 2.74
N THR A 443 20.74 -2.30 3.93
CA THR A 443 19.84 -3.22 4.65
C THR A 443 18.53 -3.46 3.89
N LEU A 444 17.94 -2.40 3.33
CA LEU A 444 16.67 -2.49 2.62
C LEU A 444 16.86 -3.05 1.21
N MET A 445 17.93 -2.68 0.50
CA MET A 445 18.21 -3.15 -0.85
C MET A 445 18.48 -4.65 -0.90
N SER A 446 19.14 -5.19 0.13
CA SER A 446 19.52 -6.61 0.20
C SER A 446 18.35 -7.59 0.39
N GLY A 447 17.11 -7.12 0.55
CA GLY A 447 15.97 -8.00 0.75
C GLY A 447 14.68 -7.50 0.10
N HIS A 448 13.90 -8.42 -0.47
CA HIS A 448 12.64 -8.12 -1.17
C HIS A 448 11.66 -7.28 -0.33
N PHE A 449 11.46 -7.66 0.94
CA PHE A 449 10.59 -6.91 1.86
C PHE A 449 11.14 -5.51 2.19
N GLY A 450 12.47 -5.38 2.30
CA GLY A 450 13.14 -4.11 2.53
C GLY A 450 13.00 -3.17 1.34
N HIS A 451 13.25 -3.67 0.12
CA HIS A 451 13.08 -2.91 -1.11
C HIS A 451 11.62 -2.49 -1.31
N LEU A 452 10.65 -3.34 -0.97
CA LEU A 452 9.23 -2.97 -0.97
C LEU A 452 8.94 -1.80 0.00
N ILE A 453 9.45 -1.85 1.24
CA ILE A 453 9.30 -0.76 2.20
C ILE A 453 9.90 0.53 1.64
N MET A 454 11.08 0.43 1.02
CA MET A 454 11.75 1.54 0.37
C MET A 454 10.87 2.15 -0.72
N SER A 455 10.43 1.35 -1.71
CA SER A 455 9.57 1.82 -2.81
C SER A 455 8.24 2.42 -2.30
N PHE A 456 7.61 1.77 -1.32
CA PHE A 456 6.39 2.29 -0.70
C PHE A 456 6.63 3.64 -0.02
N HIS A 457 7.73 3.78 0.72
CA HIS A 457 8.10 5.04 1.36
C HIS A 457 8.30 6.16 0.33
N PHE A 458 9.04 5.91 -0.76
CA PHE A 458 9.24 6.91 -1.81
C PHE A 458 7.92 7.36 -2.46
N ILE A 459 7.02 6.41 -2.79
CA ILE A 459 5.68 6.73 -3.29
C ILE A 459 4.91 7.56 -2.26
N ALA A 460 4.88 7.13 -1.00
CA ALA A 460 4.12 7.78 0.06
C ALA A 460 4.65 9.19 0.39
N ALA A 461 5.97 9.36 0.47
CA ALA A 461 6.63 10.64 0.71
C ALA A 461 6.35 11.62 -0.43
N GLY A 462 6.46 11.15 -1.68
CA GLY A 462 6.09 11.92 -2.87
C GLY A 462 4.63 12.35 -2.87
N LEU A 463 3.72 11.40 -2.68
CA LEU A 463 2.28 11.69 -2.62
C LEU A 463 1.97 12.70 -1.51
N LEU A 464 2.59 12.58 -0.34
CA LEU A 464 2.42 13.51 0.77
C LEU A 464 2.93 14.91 0.42
N PHE A 465 4.17 15.03 -0.07
CA PHE A 465 4.79 16.32 -0.39
C PHE A 465 3.99 17.06 -1.48
N PHE A 466 3.72 16.39 -2.60
CA PHE A 466 2.97 17.01 -3.69
C PHE A 466 1.48 17.22 -3.34
N HIS A 467 0.88 16.43 -2.46
CA HIS A 467 -0.45 16.72 -1.91
C HIS A 467 -0.47 18.04 -1.12
N VAL A 468 0.56 18.32 -0.32
CA VAL A 468 0.63 19.54 0.50
C VAL A 468 0.91 20.79 -0.36
N ILE A 469 1.76 20.65 -1.38
CA ILE A 469 2.22 21.79 -2.20
C ILE A 469 1.32 22.04 -3.41
N VAL A 470 1.05 21.01 -4.22
CA VAL A 470 0.37 21.12 -5.52
C VAL A 470 -1.09 20.62 -5.43
N GLY A 471 -1.41 19.85 -4.41
CA GLY A 471 -2.68 19.12 -4.30
C GLY A 471 -3.94 19.98 -4.45
N ILE A 472 -4.86 19.45 -5.26
CA ILE A 472 -6.22 19.98 -5.45
C ILE A 472 -7.24 19.31 -4.54
N ASP A 473 -6.83 18.23 -3.87
CA ASP A 473 -7.65 17.49 -2.92
C ASP A 473 -7.80 18.24 -1.57
N PRO A 474 -8.85 17.94 -0.79
CA PRO A 474 -9.05 18.58 0.51
C PRO A 474 -7.87 18.32 1.47
N ASN A 475 -7.28 19.41 1.98
CA ASN A 475 -6.22 19.37 2.98
C ASN A 475 -6.75 19.91 4.33
N PRO A 476 -6.37 19.32 5.48
CA PRO A 476 -6.74 19.81 6.80
C PRO A 476 -6.37 21.28 7.06
N ARG A 477 -5.35 21.80 6.35
CA ARG A 477 -4.88 23.17 6.47
C ARG A 477 -4.73 23.78 5.08
N LYS A 478 -5.20 25.02 4.92
CA LYS A 478 -4.90 25.82 3.73
C LYS A 478 -3.53 26.45 3.92
N VAL A 479 -2.54 25.98 3.16
CA VAL A 479 -1.19 26.55 3.16
C VAL A 479 -1.16 27.75 2.22
N HIS A 480 -0.71 28.91 2.73
CA HIS A 480 -0.55 30.14 1.95
C HIS A 480 0.44 29.93 0.79
N HIS A 481 0.18 30.53 -0.37
CA HIS A 481 1.00 30.30 -1.56
C HIS A 481 2.48 30.68 -1.37
N LEU A 482 2.77 31.78 -0.67
CA LEU A 482 4.14 32.18 -0.34
C LEU A 482 4.89 31.09 0.46
N VAL A 483 4.23 30.45 1.43
CA VAL A 483 4.84 29.37 2.22
C VAL A 483 5.15 28.18 1.32
N ARG A 484 4.28 27.85 0.36
CA ARG A 484 4.54 26.79 -0.62
C ARG A 484 5.75 27.12 -1.50
N VAL A 485 5.87 28.37 -1.97
CA VAL A 485 7.04 28.85 -2.74
C VAL A 485 8.32 28.69 -1.94
N VAL A 486 8.35 29.15 -0.69
CA VAL A 486 9.53 29.02 0.19
C VAL A 486 9.89 27.55 0.44
N ILE A 487 8.89 26.70 0.69
CA ILE A 487 9.12 25.25 0.90
C ILE A 487 9.65 24.58 -0.37
N LEU A 488 9.18 24.97 -1.55
CA LEU A 488 9.71 24.44 -2.81
C LEU A 488 11.15 24.87 -3.06
N LEU A 489 11.50 26.14 -2.81
CA LEU A 489 12.87 26.62 -2.91
C LEU A 489 13.80 25.93 -1.89
N ALA A 490 13.30 25.69 -0.68
CA ALA A 490 14.02 24.92 0.33
C ALA A 490 14.22 23.45 -0.12
N ALA A 491 13.19 22.81 -0.68
CA ALA A 491 13.27 21.45 -1.20
C ALA A 491 14.32 21.34 -2.32
N MET A 492 14.28 22.25 -3.31
CA MET A 492 15.31 22.34 -4.35
C MET A 492 16.71 22.43 -3.75
N SER A 493 16.91 23.35 -2.81
CA SER A 493 18.23 23.57 -2.19
C SER A 493 18.74 22.35 -1.42
N ILE A 494 17.86 21.71 -0.64
CA ILE A 494 18.20 20.52 0.16
C ILE A 494 18.49 19.33 -0.74
N HIS A 495 17.67 19.12 -1.78
CA HIS A 495 17.84 18.03 -2.74
C HIS A 495 19.10 18.20 -3.58
N ALA A 496 19.39 19.42 -4.06
CA ALA A 496 20.64 19.74 -4.75
C ALA A 496 21.85 19.44 -3.86
N PHE A 497 21.80 19.83 -2.59
CA PHE A 497 22.87 19.52 -1.64
C PHE A 497 23.03 18.01 -1.43
N PHE A 498 21.93 17.26 -1.29
CA PHE A 498 21.95 15.79 -1.21
C PHE A 498 22.71 15.17 -2.40
N SER A 499 22.34 15.57 -3.63
CA SER A 499 22.97 15.04 -4.83
C SER A 499 24.45 15.43 -4.94
N VAL A 500 24.82 16.67 -4.64
CA VAL A 500 26.22 17.11 -4.65
C VAL A 500 27.05 16.35 -3.61
N ALA A 501 26.50 16.13 -2.41
CA ALA A 501 27.17 15.34 -1.38
C ALA A 501 27.40 13.89 -1.84
N LEU A 502 26.42 13.28 -2.51
CA LEU A 502 26.55 11.92 -3.04
C LEU A 502 27.51 11.84 -4.25
N MET A 503 27.53 12.85 -5.13
CA MET A 503 28.52 12.97 -6.21
C MET A 503 29.95 13.13 -5.68
N SER A 504 30.09 13.79 -4.52
CA SER A 504 31.38 14.04 -3.87
C SER A 504 31.84 12.87 -3.00
N ALA A 505 31.00 11.86 -2.78
CA ALA A 505 31.37 10.67 -2.03
C ALA A 505 32.45 9.87 -2.78
N ASN A 506 33.43 9.38 -2.01
CA ASN A 506 34.51 8.53 -2.52
C ASN A 506 34.34 7.06 -2.12
N GLU A 507 33.29 6.74 -1.39
CA GLU A 507 32.93 5.40 -0.94
C GLU A 507 31.56 5.02 -1.48
N LEU A 508 31.34 3.70 -1.62
CA LEU A 508 30.07 3.15 -2.04
C LEU A 508 29.09 3.14 -0.86
N ILE A 509 27.94 3.79 -1.02
CA ILE A 509 26.93 3.91 0.05
C ILE A 509 26.07 2.65 0.21
N ASP A 510 26.19 1.69 -0.70
CA ASP A 510 25.44 0.45 -0.77
C ASP A 510 25.95 -0.64 0.20
N GLY A 511 27.06 -0.38 0.89
CA GLY A 511 27.70 -1.35 1.79
C GLY A 511 28.21 -2.60 1.06
N GLY A 512 28.50 -2.51 -0.23
CA GLY A 512 28.99 -3.62 -1.06
C GLY A 512 27.91 -4.47 -1.73
N PHE A 513 26.63 -4.09 -1.66
CA PHE A 513 25.53 -4.82 -2.29
C PHE A 513 25.75 -5.01 -3.81
N TYR A 514 26.02 -3.95 -4.56
CA TYR A 514 26.27 -4.01 -6.00
C TYR A 514 27.59 -4.72 -6.33
N GLN A 515 28.56 -4.69 -5.43
CA GLN A 515 29.81 -5.46 -5.57
C GLN A 515 29.54 -6.97 -5.53
N LEU A 516 28.56 -7.42 -4.73
CA LEU A 516 28.17 -8.82 -4.67
C LEU A 516 27.50 -9.33 -5.96
N LEU A 517 27.03 -8.42 -6.82
CA LEU A 517 26.35 -8.79 -8.06
C LEU A 517 27.31 -9.12 -9.20
N ASP A 518 28.59 -8.73 -9.10
CA ASP A 518 29.62 -9.00 -10.09
C ASP A 518 29.16 -8.77 -11.55
N ARG A 519 28.48 -7.64 -11.77
CA ARG A 519 27.81 -7.33 -13.02
C ARG A 519 28.82 -7.16 -14.18
N PRO A 520 28.52 -7.69 -15.39
CA PRO A 520 29.45 -7.62 -16.52
C PRO A 520 29.46 -6.26 -17.22
N TRP A 521 28.54 -5.37 -16.86
CA TRP A 521 28.39 -4.02 -17.40
C TRP A 521 28.34 -3.00 -16.26
N ALA A 522 28.71 -1.74 -16.55
CA ALA A 522 28.84 -0.68 -15.53
C ALA A 522 29.73 -1.11 -14.33
N THR A 523 30.91 -1.67 -14.61
CA THR A 523 31.80 -2.29 -13.61
C THR A 523 32.40 -1.29 -12.61
N ASP A 524 32.52 -0.01 -12.98
CA ASP A 524 32.90 1.05 -12.05
C ASP A 524 31.68 1.47 -11.21
N LEU A 525 31.57 0.87 -10.02
CA LEU A 525 30.47 1.10 -9.08
C LEU A 525 30.42 2.55 -8.57
N LEU A 526 31.58 3.21 -8.42
CA LEU A 526 31.63 4.57 -7.90
C LEU A 526 31.19 5.57 -8.97
N SER A 527 31.59 5.34 -10.23
CA SER A 527 31.08 6.11 -11.37
C SER A 527 29.57 5.94 -11.54
N ASP A 528 29.05 4.71 -11.40
CA ASP A 528 27.61 4.43 -11.41
C ASP A 528 26.84 5.16 -10.30
N GLN A 529 27.42 5.23 -9.09
CA GLN A 529 26.87 6.01 -7.97
C GLN A 529 26.84 7.52 -8.28
N LYS A 530 27.94 8.07 -8.79
CA LYS A 530 28.05 9.49 -9.15
C LYS A 530 27.10 9.86 -10.29
N ALA A 531 26.93 8.98 -11.28
CA ALA A 531 25.94 9.14 -12.33
C ALA A 531 24.52 9.14 -11.76
N GLY A 532 24.20 8.20 -10.87
CA GLY A 532 22.92 8.19 -10.16
C GLY A 532 22.68 9.48 -9.38
N ALA A 533 23.67 9.99 -8.66
CA ALA A 533 23.56 11.24 -7.92
C ALA A 533 23.26 12.45 -8.83
N ALA A 534 23.93 12.55 -9.99
CA ALA A 534 23.68 13.58 -10.99
C ALA A 534 22.28 13.47 -11.61
N ILE A 535 21.80 12.26 -11.85
CA ILE A 535 20.44 12.02 -12.34
C ILE A 535 19.41 12.41 -11.28
N GLY A 536 19.64 12.03 -10.02
CA GLY A 536 18.80 12.42 -8.89
C GLY A 536 18.63 13.93 -8.82
N TRP A 537 19.71 14.68 -9.04
CA TRP A 537 19.65 16.14 -9.11
C TRP A 537 18.77 16.63 -10.27
N ALA A 538 19.05 16.20 -11.50
CA ALA A 538 18.32 16.68 -12.68
C ALA A 538 16.82 16.32 -12.62
N MET A 539 16.49 15.09 -12.23
CA MET A 539 15.11 14.63 -12.08
C MET A 539 14.41 15.22 -10.85
N GLY A 540 15.17 15.68 -9.86
CA GLY A 540 14.70 16.42 -8.70
C GLY A 540 14.24 17.84 -9.05
N GLU A 541 15.11 18.60 -9.72
CA GLU A 541 14.90 20.01 -9.96
C GLU A 541 13.77 20.29 -10.96
N ILE A 542 13.69 19.53 -12.05
CA ILE A 542 12.73 19.82 -13.14
C ILE A 542 11.27 19.81 -12.64
N PRO A 543 10.77 18.77 -11.94
CA PRO A 543 9.41 18.77 -11.42
C PRO A 543 9.17 19.86 -10.37
N ILE A 544 10.15 20.15 -9.52
CA ILE A 544 10.00 21.18 -8.48
C ILE A 544 9.91 22.58 -9.12
N VAL A 545 10.72 22.89 -10.13
CA VAL A 545 10.64 24.15 -10.87
C VAL A 545 9.27 24.31 -11.54
N ILE A 546 8.75 23.24 -12.15
CA ILE A 546 7.40 23.26 -12.73
C ILE A 546 6.34 23.54 -11.65
N ALA A 547 6.43 22.87 -10.49
CA ALA A 547 5.54 23.10 -9.36
C ALA A 547 5.67 24.52 -8.79
N LEU A 548 6.88 25.08 -8.77
CA LEU A 548 7.18 26.43 -8.32
C LEU A 548 6.53 27.47 -9.23
N VAL A 549 6.72 27.34 -10.55
CA VAL A 549 6.07 28.21 -11.55
C VAL A 549 4.55 28.11 -11.43
N ALA A 550 4.00 26.89 -11.34
CA ALA A 550 2.56 26.70 -11.18
C ALA A 550 2.02 27.34 -9.89
N THR A 551 2.75 27.24 -8.77
CA THR A 551 2.37 27.83 -7.49
C THR A 551 2.46 29.35 -7.52
N PHE A 552 3.49 29.90 -8.18
CA PHE A 552 3.65 31.33 -8.37
C PHE A 552 2.52 31.93 -9.22
N ILE A 553 2.15 31.26 -10.33
CA ILE A 553 0.99 31.67 -11.14
C ILE A 553 -0.31 31.64 -10.32
N GLN A 554 -0.49 30.61 -9.50
CA GLN A 554 -1.66 30.52 -8.61
C GLN A 554 -1.69 31.64 -7.58
N TRP A 555 -0.54 32.00 -7.01
CA TRP A 555 -0.38 33.10 -6.08
C TRP A 555 -0.80 34.44 -6.72
N VAL A 556 -0.18 34.80 -7.85
CA VAL A 556 -0.48 36.05 -8.57
C VAL A 556 -1.97 36.15 -8.93
N ARG A 557 -2.58 35.04 -9.38
CA ARG A 557 -4.01 34.99 -9.68
C ARG A 557 -4.89 35.11 -8.42
N SER A 558 -4.48 34.54 -7.30
CA SER A 558 -5.21 34.65 -6.04
C SER A 558 -5.19 36.08 -5.53
N ASP A 559 -4.01 36.69 -5.48
CA ASP A 559 -3.80 38.05 -5.00
C ASP A 559 -4.55 39.06 -5.87
N ALA A 560 -4.51 38.91 -7.20
CA ALA A 560 -5.31 39.77 -8.10
C ALA A 560 -6.83 39.68 -7.82
N ARG A 561 -7.34 38.49 -7.48
CA ARG A 561 -8.76 38.31 -7.11
C ARG A 561 -9.09 38.87 -5.72
N GLU A 562 -8.13 38.85 -4.81
CA GLU A 562 -8.28 39.40 -3.46
C GLU A 562 -8.23 40.92 -3.49
N ALA A 563 -7.27 41.51 -4.21
CA ALA A 563 -7.19 42.95 -4.47
C ALA A 563 -8.51 43.47 -5.09
N LYS A 564 -9.02 42.83 -6.15
CA LYS A 564 -10.32 43.21 -6.75
C LYS A 564 -11.50 43.08 -5.79
N ARG A 565 -11.44 42.16 -4.81
CA ARG A 565 -12.47 42.03 -3.77
C ARG A 565 -12.34 43.12 -2.71
N ALA A 566 -11.11 43.49 -2.34
CA ALA A 566 -10.82 44.58 -1.42
C ALA A 566 -11.25 45.94 -2.02
N ASP A 567 -10.94 46.20 -3.28
CA ASP A 567 -11.36 47.43 -3.99
C ASP A 567 -12.88 47.58 -3.99
N ARG A 568 -13.61 46.48 -4.26
CA ARG A 568 -15.09 46.47 -4.22
C ARG A 568 -15.65 46.75 -2.83
N ARG A 569 -15.00 46.24 -1.77
CA ARG A 569 -15.42 46.52 -0.39
C ARG A 569 -15.17 47.99 -0.05
N SER A 570 -13.97 48.48 -0.33
CA SER A 570 -13.60 49.89 -0.14
C SER A 570 -14.56 50.84 -0.88
N SER A 571 -14.89 50.56 -2.15
CA SER A 571 -15.86 51.37 -2.89
C SER A 571 -17.26 51.33 -2.28
N THR A 572 -17.67 50.21 -1.69
CA THR A 572 -18.97 50.08 -1.02
C THR A 572 -18.98 50.83 0.30
N GLU A 573 -17.93 50.69 1.12
CA GLU A 573 -17.76 51.42 2.37
C GLU A 573 -17.68 52.94 2.15
N LEU A 574 -16.98 53.39 1.10
CA LEU A 574 -16.95 54.79 0.67
C LEU A 574 -18.35 55.29 0.26
N ALA A 575 -19.12 54.49 -0.47
CA ALA A 575 -20.48 54.86 -0.87
C ALA A 575 -21.42 54.95 0.34
N GLU A 576 -21.34 54.00 1.28
CA GLU A 576 -22.10 54.02 2.53
C GLU A 576 -21.73 55.23 3.41
N TYR A 577 -20.45 55.54 3.52
CA TYR A 577 -19.96 56.70 4.25
C TYR A 577 -20.44 58.02 3.62
N ASN A 578 -20.35 58.14 2.30
CA ASN A 578 -20.87 59.31 1.58
C ASN A 578 -22.38 59.48 1.77
N ALA A 579 -23.16 58.38 1.73
CA ALA A 579 -24.59 58.42 2.00
C ALA A 579 -24.92 58.87 3.43
N TYR A 580 -24.12 58.45 4.42
CA TYR A 580 -24.24 58.91 5.80
C TYR A 580 -23.96 60.42 5.94
N LEU A 581 -22.91 60.93 5.28
CA LEU A 581 -22.59 62.35 5.25
C LEU A 581 -23.70 63.18 4.59
N GLU A 582 -24.28 62.70 3.48
CA GLU A 582 -25.45 63.34 2.87
C GLU A 582 -26.65 63.40 3.82
N GLN A 583 -26.90 62.33 4.57
CA GLN A 583 -27.99 62.30 5.54
C GLN A 583 -27.78 63.32 6.67
N LEU A 584 -26.55 63.47 7.16
CA LEU A 584 -26.19 64.49 8.16
C LEU A 584 -26.38 65.91 7.59
N SER A 585 -25.92 66.16 6.37
CA SER A 585 -26.09 67.44 5.69
C SER A 585 -27.56 67.82 5.53
N ARG A 586 -28.41 66.89 5.07
CA ARG A 586 -29.86 67.11 4.98
C ARG A 586 -30.50 67.43 6.33
N LYS A 587 -30.07 66.78 7.42
CA LYS A 587 -30.55 67.06 8.78
C LYS A 587 -30.15 68.46 9.26
N ASN A 588 -28.92 68.90 8.99
CA ASN A 588 -28.46 70.24 9.36
C ASN A 588 -29.17 71.34 8.57
N ASN A 589 -29.36 71.18 7.26
CA ASN A 589 -30.06 72.20 6.45
C ASN A 589 -31.54 72.33 6.84
N SER A 590 -32.21 71.22 7.15
CA SER A 590 -33.62 71.25 7.64
C SER A 590 -33.79 71.80 9.06
N SER A 591 -32.69 72.01 9.79
CA SER A 591 -32.70 72.69 11.09
C SER A 591 -32.27 74.16 11.02
N GLN A 592 -31.83 74.66 9.85
CA GLN A 592 -31.59 76.09 9.60
C GLN A 592 -32.78 76.81 8.94
N ASP A 593 -33.69 76.08 8.30
CA ASP A 593 -34.94 76.59 7.69
C ASP A 593 -36.14 76.64 8.67
N LYS A 594 -35.90 76.39 9.97
CA LYS A 594 -36.88 76.57 11.06
C LYS A 594 -36.34 77.61 12.03
#